data_AF-A0A5N5TKD7-F1
#
_entry.id   AF-A0A5N5TKD7-F1
#
_cell.length_a   1.000
_cell.length_b   1.000
_cell.length_c   1.000
_cell.angle_alpha   90.00
_cell.angle_beta   90.00
_cell.angle_gamma   90.00
#
_symmetry.space_group_name_H-M   'P 1'
#
loop_
_entity.id
_entity.type
_entity.pdbx_description
1 polymer ?
#
loop_
_entity_poly.entity_id
_entity_poly.type
_entity_poly.pdbx_seq_one_letter_code
_entity_poly.pdbx_strand_id
1 'polypeptide(L)'
;MCQFGILLLSIVLDSLFYGRITVVPWNFLKFNLLSGLSSHYGKHPWHWYFTQGLPVICGVHLIPIVFGLIKYFKKYKKIFFPCLWGIVIHSFLEHKEFRFLLPILPILLAIGADSTHTFVKHSFKEEKSNKKKNLLVIIILVIPNTFIFLYMGLVHQRGPIDVMHELRNSLDVKEISSVLFLTPCHSTPLYRNGFCFDITSTFLDLEIENLFGRVENISYIFASIHRRNCSLTCEPNLNRIENYEDEADVFFKDPLKWIDREYSAHPGQTSNLPTYVIMFDILYETLEPFLMENNYKFRKKIFNSHIYDGNRGQYFHIYKKL
;
A
#
# COMPACT_ATOMS: atom_id res chain seq x y z
N MET A 1 -13.06 -4.08 35.57
CA MET A 1 -14.42 -4.20 34.99
C MET A 1 -14.55 -3.46 33.65
N CYS A 2 -14.15 -2.18 33.54
CA CYS A 2 -14.31 -1.42 32.28
C CYS A 2 -13.60 -2.05 31.06
N GLN A 3 -12.40 -2.62 31.24
CA GLN A 3 -11.63 -3.24 30.15
C GLN A 3 -12.31 -4.48 29.55
N PHE A 4 -12.95 -5.33 30.37
CA PHE A 4 -13.68 -6.50 29.88
C PHE A 4 -14.95 -6.10 29.13
N GLY A 5 -15.64 -5.04 29.57
CA GLY A 5 -16.80 -4.50 28.86
C GLY A 5 -16.43 -3.96 27.49
N ILE A 6 -15.30 -3.24 27.37
CA ILE A 6 -14.80 -2.73 26.08
C ILE A 6 -14.41 -3.88 25.15
N LEU A 7 -13.72 -4.90 25.66
CA LEU A 7 -13.36 -6.07 24.86
C LEU A 7 -14.59 -6.81 24.34
N LEU A 8 -15.60 -7.01 25.21
CA LEU A 8 -16.84 -7.67 24.83
C LEU A 8 -17.60 -6.86 23.77
N LEU A 9 -17.69 -5.54 23.94
CA LEU A 9 -18.30 -4.65 22.96
C LEU A 9 -17.56 -4.70 21.61
N SER A 10 -16.22 -4.69 21.61
CA SER A 10 -15.42 -4.84 20.38
C SER A 10 -15.74 -6.16 19.70
N ILE A 11 -15.74 -7.28 20.44
CA ILE A 11 -16.04 -8.61 19.87
C ILE A 11 -17.44 -8.64 19.26
N VAL A 12 -18.44 -8.06 19.93
CA VAL A 12 -19.81 -8.01 19.41
C VAL A 12 -19.86 -7.18 18.13
N LEU A 13 -19.32 -5.97 18.13
CA LEU A 13 -19.30 -5.10 16.94
C LEU A 13 -18.56 -5.74 15.78
N ASP A 14 -17.35 -6.24 16.01
CA ASP A 14 -16.55 -6.92 15.00
C ASP A 14 -17.33 -8.13 14.44
N SER A 15 -17.94 -8.93 15.31
CA SER A 15 -18.70 -10.11 14.87
C SER A 15 -19.93 -9.75 14.04
N LEU A 16 -20.59 -8.62 14.33
CA LEU A 16 -21.70 -8.11 13.54
C LEU A 16 -21.24 -7.66 12.15
N PHE A 17 -20.14 -6.91 12.05
CA PHE A 17 -19.59 -6.46 10.77
C PHE A 17 -19.04 -7.61 9.91
N TYR A 18 -18.36 -8.57 10.52
CA TYR A 18 -17.80 -9.72 9.80
C TYR A 18 -18.81 -10.84 9.53
N GLY A 19 -20.04 -10.76 10.08
CA GLY A 19 -21.07 -11.80 9.95
C GLY A 19 -20.69 -13.14 10.60
N ARG A 20 -19.64 -13.18 11.41
CA ARG A 20 -19.12 -14.37 12.10
C ARG A 20 -18.44 -13.97 13.40
N ILE A 21 -18.47 -14.85 14.40
CA ILE A 21 -17.81 -14.60 15.69
C ILE A 21 -16.31 -14.35 15.44
N THR A 22 -15.88 -13.12 15.70
CA THR A 22 -14.54 -12.65 15.37
C THR A 22 -13.93 -11.96 16.59
N VAL A 23 -12.77 -12.46 17.01
CA VAL A 23 -11.95 -11.83 18.05
C VAL A 23 -10.72 -11.25 17.35
N VAL A 24 -10.79 -9.97 16.98
CA VAL A 24 -9.74 -9.31 16.17
C VAL A 24 -8.35 -9.39 16.81
N PRO A 25 -8.16 -9.13 18.13
CA PRO A 25 -6.84 -9.25 18.75
C PRO A 25 -6.25 -10.67 18.66
N TRP A 26 -7.10 -11.69 18.77
CA TRP A 26 -6.68 -13.08 18.63
C TRP A 26 -6.29 -13.42 17.19
N ASN A 27 -7.07 -12.95 16.21
CA ASN A 27 -6.75 -13.15 14.79
C ASN A 27 -5.45 -12.45 14.40
N PHE A 28 -5.21 -11.25 14.94
CA PHE A 28 -3.95 -10.54 14.76
C PHE A 28 -2.77 -11.34 15.31
N LEU A 29 -2.87 -11.86 16.54
CA LEU A 29 -1.82 -12.67 17.16
C LEU A 29 -1.59 -13.97 16.39
N LYS A 30 -2.68 -14.65 16.02
CA LYS A 30 -2.64 -15.90 15.26
C LYS A 30 -1.93 -15.69 13.92
N PHE A 31 -2.27 -14.63 13.19
CA PHE A 31 -1.68 -14.37 11.88
C PHE A 31 -0.23 -13.88 12.01
N ASN A 32 0.02 -12.82 12.80
CA ASN A 32 1.31 -12.14 12.81
C ASN A 32 2.40 -12.86 13.61
N LEU A 33 2.03 -13.65 14.63
CA LEU A 33 2.98 -14.32 15.51
C LEU A 33 2.97 -15.85 15.36
N LEU A 34 1.79 -16.49 15.31
CA LEU A 34 1.69 -17.94 15.39
C LEU A 34 1.74 -18.67 14.04
N SER A 35 1.28 -18.02 12.97
CA SER A 35 1.09 -18.71 11.67
C SER A 35 2.31 -18.71 10.77
N GLY A 36 3.33 -17.88 11.06
CA GLY A 36 4.50 -17.70 10.20
C GLY A 36 4.21 -17.01 8.85
N LEU A 37 2.93 -16.83 8.47
CA LEU A 37 2.51 -16.25 7.19
C LEU A 37 2.91 -14.78 7.03
N SER A 38 3.07 -14.05 8.14
CA SER A 38 3.51 -12.66 8.12
C SER A 38 4.91 -12.50 7.54
N SER A 39 5.77 -13.52 7.63
CA SER A 39 7.12 -13.50 7.05
C SER A 39 7.14 -13.37 5.52
N HIS A 40 6.06 -13.78 4.85
CA HIS A 40 5.91 -13.67 3.40
C HIS A 40 5.91 -12.21 2.92
N TYR A 41 5.46 -11.28 3.75
CA TYR A 41 5.46 -9.85 3.46
C TYR A 41 6.80 -9.16 3.79
N GLY A 42 7.86 -9.93 4.01
CA GLY A 42 9.20 -9.45 4.32
C GLY A 42 9.53 -9.43 5.82
N LYS A 43 10.83 -9.57 6.12
CA LYS A 43 11.38 -9.58 7.48
C LYS A 43 12.25 -8.36 7.73
N HIS A 44 12.15 -7.82 8.94
CA HIS A 44 12.96 -6.68 9.38
C HIS A 44 13.67 -6.98 10.71
N PRO A 45 14.88 -6.44 10.94
CA PRO A 45 15.60 -6.63 12.20
C PRO A 45 14.81 -6.06 13.39
N TRP A 46 15.06 -6.57 14.59
CA TRP A 46 14.32 -6.19 15.81
C TRP A 46 14.37 -4.68 16.09
N HIS A 47 15.49 -4.03 15.76
CA HIS A 47 15.71 -2.59 15.99
C HIS A 47 15.04 -1.68 14.95
N TRP A 48 14.40 -2.24 13.92
CA TRP A 48 13.85 -1.48 12.78
C TRP A 48 12.92 -0.35 13.21
N TYR A 49 12.05 -0.56 14.21
CA TYR A 49 11.19 0.50 14.72
C TYR A 49 11.96 1.67 15.34
N PHE A 50 13.11 1.41 15.98
CA PHE A 50 13.94 2.46 16.55
C PHE A 50 14.75 3.21 15.49
N THR A 51 15.28 2.48 14.51
CA THR A 51 16.21 3.04 13.51
C THR A 51 15.51 3.64 12.29
N GLN A 52 14.34 3.11 11.89
CA GLN A 52 13.62 3.53 10.68
C GLN A 52 12.16 3.87 10.97
N GLY A 53 11.44 3.03 11.74
CA GLY A 53 10.02 3.23 12.05
C GLY A 53 9.71 4.60 12.67
N LEU A 54 10.31 4.89 13.83
CA LEU A 54 10.09 6.14 14.56
C LEU A 54 10.60 7.36 13.78
N PRO A 55 11.80 7.37 13.17
CA PRO A 55 12.23 8.50 12.36
C PRO A 55 11.30 8.84 11.20
N VAL A 56 10.78 7.83 10.48
CA VAL A 56 9.88 8.06 9.34
C VAL A 56 8.53 8.58 9.80
N ILE A 57 7.93 7.96 10.82
CA ILE A 57 6.57 8.33 11.27
C ILE A 57 6.57 9.67 12.01
N CYS A 58 7.57 9.93 12.85
CA CYS A 58 7.68 11.21 13.57
C CYS A 58 8.19 12.34 12.67
N GLY A 59 8.93 12.02 11.62
CA GLY A 59 9.50 13.00 10.68
C GLY A 59 10.25 14.12 11.40
N VAL A 60 9.95 15.37 11.01
CA VAL A 60 10.55 16.58 11.63
C VAL A 60 10.22 16.74 13.12
N HIS A 61 9.16 16.10 13.62
CA HIS A 61 8.80 16.14 15.02
C HIS A 61 9.68 15.23 15.88
N LEU A 62 10.51 14.36 15.30
CA LEU A 62 11.40 13.50 16.07
C LEU A 62 12.33 14.31 16.99
N ILE A 63 12.87 15.43 16.50
CA ILE A 63 13.79 16.29 17.25
C ILE A 63 13.13 16.85 18.53
N PRO A 64 11.99 17.56 18.48
CA PRO A 64 11.36 18.07 19.69
C PRO A 64 10.85 16.95 20.62
N ILE A 65 10.48 15.78 20.08
CA ILE A 65 10.12 14.61 20.90
C ILE A 65 11.31 14.14 21.72
N VAL A 66 12.44 13.84 21.07
CA VAL A 66 13.66 13.37 21.72
C VAL A 66 14.18 14.42 22.70
N PHE A 67 14.22 15.69 22.31
CA PHE A 67 14.58 16.79 23.19
C PHE A 67 13.68 16.85 24.44
N GLY A 68 12.36 16.71 24.25
CA GLY A 68 11.39 16.68 25.35
C GLY A 68 11.62 15.52 26.30
N LEU A 69 11.87 14.31 25.77
CA LEU A 69 12.12 13.12 26.57
C LEU A 69 13.42 13.22 27.36
N ILE A 70 14.49 13.80 26.80
CA ILE A 70 15.77 13.98 27.51
C ILE A 70 15.62 15.05 28.59
N LYS A 71 15.07 16.23 28.26
CA LYS A 71 15.05 17.39 29.17
C LYS A 71 13.96 17.31 30.24
N TYR A 72 12.80 16.76 29.91
CA TYR A 72 11.63 16.72 30.79
C TYR A 72 11.19 15.28 31.11
N PHE A 73 12.13 14.33 31.17
CA PHE A 73 11.87 12.91 31.41
C PHE A 73 10.93 12.63 32.60
N LYS A 74 11.13 13.31 33.73
CA LYS A 74 10.32 13.13 34.94
C LYS A 74 8.84 13.44 34.71
N LYS A 75 8.52 14.37 33.81
CA LYS A 75 7.15 14.73 33.42
C LYS A 75 6.52 13.63 32.54
N TYR A 76 7.28 13.15 31.56
CA TYR A 76 6.74 12.24 30.54
C TYR A 76 6.86 10.75 30.88
N LYS A 77 7.63 10.36 31.91
CA LYS A 77 7.90 8.94 32.22
C LYS A 77 6.65 8.05 32.27
N LYS A 78 5.54 8.55 32.84
CA LYS A 78 4.28 7.80 32.98
C LYS A 78 3.63 7.45 31.64
N ILE A 79 3.83 8.29 30.63
CA ILE A 79 3.28 8.12 29.27
C ILE A 79 4.30 7.45 28.35
N PHE A 80 5.58 7.75 28.55
CA PHE A 80 6.69 7.19 27.80
C PHE A 80 6.80 5.66 27.96
N PHE A 81 6.69 5.13 29.17
CA PHE A 81 6.84 3.69 29.39
C PHE A 81 5.77 2.84 28.65
N PRO A 82 4.47 3.18 28.67
CA PRO A 82 3.48 2.51 27.82
C PRO A 82 3.79 2.56 26.32
N CYS A 83 4.23 3.71 25.80
CA CYS A 83 4.62 3.82 24.39
C CYS A 83 5.83 2.95 24.07
N LEU A 84 6.87 2.99 24.92
CA LEU A 84 8.08 2.19 24.78
C LEU A 84 7.75 0.69 24.83
N TRP A 85 6.89 0.28 25.75
CA TRP A 85 6.40 -1.09 25.83
C TRP A 85 5.72 -1.53 24.53
N GLY A 86 4.84 -0.69 23.98
CA GLY A 86 4.20 -0.94 22.68
C GLY A 86 5.23 -1.13 21.57
N ILE A 87 6.22 -0.25 21.45
CA ILE A 87 7.28 -0.34 20.44
C ILE A 87 8.08 -1.64 20.61
N VAL A 88 8.49 -1.96 21.84
CA VAL A 88 9.30 -3.15 22.15
C VAL A 88 8.54 -4.44 21.82
N ILE A 89 7.26 -4.55 22.17
CA ILE A 89 6.46 -5.74 21.82
C ILE A 89 6.39 -5.91 20.31
N HIS A 90 6.08 -4.85 19.56
CA HIS A 90 6.00 -4.94 18.11
C HIS A 90 7.37 -5.21 17.48
N SER A 91 8.48 -4.78 18.10
CA SER A 91 9.84 -5.07 17.64
C SER A 91 10.16 -6.56 17.56
N PHE A 92 9.49 -7.40 18.34
CA PHE A 92 9.64 -8.86 18.28
C PHE A 92 8.85 -9.53 17.15
N LEU A 93 7.96 -8.80 16.45
CA LEU A 93 7.29 -9.33 15.26
C LEU A 93 8.28 -9.43 14.10
N GLU A 94 8.28 -10.55 13.38
CA GLU A 94 9.17 -10.76 12.22
C GLU A 94 8.88 -9.73 11.12
N HIS A 95 7.60 -9.59 10.79
CA HIS A 95 7.07 -8.58 9.89
C HIS A 95 6.74 -7.30 10.64
N LYS A 96 7.14 -6.15 10.07
CA LYS A 96 6.98 -4.84 10.70
C LYS A 96 6.40 -3.87 9.70
N GLU A 97 5.46 -3.07 10.16
CA GLU A 97 4.78 -2.07 9.34
C GLU A 97 4.65 -0.77 10.13
N PHE A 98 4.72 0.36 9.43
CA PHE A 98 4.56 1.66 10.08
C PHE A 98 3.19 1.79 10.77
N ARG A 99 2.15 1.15 10.23
CA ARG A 99 0.78 1.25 10.77
C ARG A 99 0.63 0.73 12.20
N PHE A 100 1.48 -0.21 12.63
CA PHE A 100 1.44 -0.72 14.01
C PHE A 100 1.85 0.33 15.05
N LEU A 101 2.58 1.39 14.63
CA LEU A 101 2.94 2.50 15.51
C LEU A 101 1.97 3.69 15.43
N LEU A 102 0.95 3.67 14.57
CA LEU A 102 -0.03 4.77 14.50
C LEU A 102 -0.76 5.03 15.82
N PRO A 103 -1.11 4.03 16.66
CA PRO A 103 -1.76 4.28 17.95
C PRO A 103 -0.88 5.08 18.94
N ILE A 104 0.45 4.96 18.86
CA ILE A 104 1.37 5.69 19.75
C ILE A 104 1.75 7.07 19.21
N LEU A 105 1.59 7.31 17.90
CA LEU A 105 2.02 8.53 17.23
C LEU A 105 1.39 9.81 17.84
N PRO A 106 0.07 9.90 18.09
CA PRO A 106 -0.53 11.10 18.69
C PRO A 106 0.08 11.45 20.04
N ILE A 107 0.41 10.43 20.84
CA ILE A 107 1.00 10.59 22.16
C ILE A 107 2.42 11.16 22.05
N LEU A 108 3.22 10.63 21.12
CA LEU A 108 4.56 11.14 20.84
C LEU A 108 4.51 12.59 20.33
N LEU A 109 3.60 12.90 19.40
CA LEU A 109 3.41 14.27 18.91
C LEU A 109 2.99 15.23 20.02
N ALA A 110 2.15 14.80 20.97
CA ALA A 110 1.78 15.62 22.13
C ALA A 110 2.99 15.96 23.01
N ILE A 111 3.90 15.00 23.24
CA ILE A 111 5.17 15.24 23.94
C ILE A 111 6.02 16.26 23.20
N GLY A 112 6.13 16.13 21.86
CA GLY A 112 6.88 17.06 21.01
C GLY A 112 6.28 18.46 20.96
N ALA A 113 4.96 18.59 21.01
CA ALA A 113 4.26 19.86 21.05
C ALA A 113 4.49 20.59 22.40
N ASP A 114 4.32 19.88 23.51
CA ASP A 114 4.51 20.44 24.86
C ASP A 114 5.98 20.78 25.14
N SER A 115 6.92 19.97 24.65
CA SER A 115 8.36 20.25 24.77
C SER A 115 8.76 21.51 23.99
N THR A 116 8.26 21.66 22.76
CA THR A 116 8.47 22.85 21.93
C THR A 116 7.89 24.09 22.58
N HIS A 117 6.63 24.02 23.05
CA HIS A 117 5.97 25.13 23.74
C HIS A 117 6.73 25.57 24.99
N THR A 118 7.13 24.61 25.82
CA THR A 118 7.91 24.88 27.05
C THR A 118 9.28 25.47 26.71
N PHE A 119 9.97 24.96 25.69
CA PHE A 119 11.25 25.48 25.25
C PHE A 119 11.16 26.94 24.79
N VAL A 120 10.20 27.26 23.92
CA VAL A 120 10.05 28.63 23.41
C VAL A 120 9.69 29.60 24.53
N LYS A 121 8.80 29.20 25.45
CA LYS A 121 8.44 30.01 26.63
C LYS A 121 9.62 30.31 27.54
N HIS A 122 10.49 29.33 27.82
CA HIS A 122 11.63 29.53 28.73
C HIS A 122 12.82 30.24 28.09
N SER A 123 13.09 30.00 26.81
CA SER A 123 14.24 30.58 26.12
C SER A 123 14.08 32.08 25.84
N PHE A 124 12.85 32.62 25.83
CA PHE A 124 12.59 33.98 25.38
C PHE A 124 11.60 34.73 26.28
N LYS A 125 12.14 35.52 27.22
CA LYS A 125 11.38 36.37 28.18
C LYS A 125 10.70 37.58 27.53
N GLU A 126 11.06 37.98 26.31
CA GLU A 126 10.49 39.17 25.64
C GLU A 126 9.29 38.85 24.73
N GLU A 127 8.17 39.53 24.98
CA GLU A 127 6.84 39.27 24.41
C GLU A 127 6.74 39.55 22.90
N LYS A 128 7.38 40.62 22.39
CA LYS A 128 7.40 40.95 20.94
C LYS A 128 8.36 40.06 20.13
N SER A 129 9.48 39.63 20.73
CA SER A 129 10.44 38.68 20.13
C SER A 129 9.82 37.29 19.94
N ASN A 130 8.86 36.93 20.80
CA ASN A 130 8.21 35.62 20.81
C ASN A 130 7.34 35.35 19.56
N LYS A 131 6.64 36.35 19.00
CA LYS A 131 5.75 36.12 17.83
C LYS A 131 6.51 35.69 16.58
N LYS A 132 7.62 36.36 16.24
CA LYS A 132 8.45 36.01 15.06
C LYS A 132 9.11 34.64 15.21
N LYS A 133 9.53 34.28 16.44
CA LYS A 133 10.16 32.98 16.74
C LYS A 133 9.15 31.83 16.76
N ASN A 134 7.95 32.05 17.30
CA ASN A 134 6.83 31.11 17.20
C ASN A 134 6.48 30.83 15.73
N LEU A 135 6.42 31.88 14.92
CA LEU A 135 6.17 31.74 13.48
C LEU A 135 7.29 30.91 12.81
N LEU A 136 8.55 31.14 13.16
CA LEU A 136 9.68 30.35 12.63
C LEU A 136 9.55 28.85 12.99
N VAL A 137 9.21 28.53 14.24
CA VAL A 137 9.02 27.14 14.69
C VAL A 137 7.85 26.48 13.93
N ILE A 138 6.74 27.20 13.75
CA ILE A 138 5.59 26.71 12.98
C ILE A 138 6.01 26.46 11.52
N ILE A 139 6.73 27.39 10.91
CA ILE A 139 7.26 27.26 9.54
C ILE A 139 8.13 25.99 9.41
N ILE A 140 9.07 25.78 10.33
CA ILE A 140 9.98 24.61 10.32
C ILE A 140 9.21 23.29 10.49
N LEU A 141 8.15 23.25 11.29
CA LEU A 141 7.38 22.03 11.52
C LEU A 141 6.32 21.78 10.44
N VAL A 142 5.67 22.82 9.93
CA VAL A 142 4.52 22.67 9.03
C VAL A 142 4.94 22.59 7.57
N ILE A 143 5.90 23.41 7.12
CA ILE A 143 6.26 23.46 5.69
C ILE A 143 6.81 22.13 5.18
N PRO A 144 7.79 21.48 5.84
CA PRO A 144 8.31 20.20 5.36
C PRO A 144 7.26 19.09 5.34
N ASN A 145 6.38 19.03 6.35
CA ASN A 145 5.27 18.09 6.40
C ASN A 145 4.24 18.35 5.29
N THR A 146 3.96 19.62 4.99
CA THR A 146 3.04 19.99 3.90
C THR A 146 3.64 19.63 2.55
N PHE A 147 4.92 19.90 2.36
CA PHE A 147 5.63 19.56 1.13
C PHE A 147 5.61 18.04 0.89
N ILE A 148 5.98 17.24 1.89
CA ILE A 148 5.98 15.77 1.74
C ILE A 148 4.57 15.22 1.57
N PHE A 149 3.57 15.78 2.25
CA PHE A 149 2.16 15.41 2.08
C PHE A 149 1.68 15.65 0.65
N LEU A 150 1.94 16.84 0.09
CA LEU A 150 1.55 17.17 -1.28
C LEU A 150 2.29 16.30 -2.30
N TYR A 151 3.59 16.08 -2.11
CA TYR A 151 4.37 15.23 -3.00
C TYR A 151 3.88 13.77 -2.97
N MET A 152 3.73 13.19 -1.77
CA MET A 152 3.29 11.80 -1.62
C MET A 152 1.83 11.60 -2.02
N GLY A 153 0.98 12.60 -1.83
CA GLY A 153 -0.45 12.53 -2.18
C GLY A 153 -0.76 12.81 -3.65
N LEU A 154 0.06 13.60 -4.35
CA LEU A 154 -0.24 14.06 -5.72
C LEU A 154 0.73 13.57 -6.79
N VAL A 155 1.94 13.15 -6.42
CA VAL A 155 3.01 12.87 -7.39
C VAL A 155 3.56 11.46 -7.23
N HIS A 156 3.93 11.05 -6.02
CA HIS A 156 4.52 9.73 -5.79
C HIS A 156 3.48 8.61 -5.96
N GLN A 157 3.84 7.59 -6.73
CA GLN A 157 2.99 6.41 -7.03
C GLN A 157 1.62 6.79 -7.60
N ARG A 158 1.55 7.87 -8.39
CA ARG A 158 0.32 8.30 -9.08
C ARG A 158 -0.02 7.44 -10.29
N GLY A 159 0.98 6.80 -10.89
CA GLY A 159 0.87 6.05 -12.16
C GLY A 159 -0.30 5.06 -12.23
N PRO A 160 -0.62 4.27 -11.20
CA PRO A 160 -1.74 3.34 -11.24
C PRO A 160 -3.09 4.01 -11.51
N ILE A 161 -3.32 5.18 -10.92
CA ILE A 161 -4.56 5.95 -11.11
C ILE A 161 -4.62 6.51 -12.54
N ASP A 162 -3.52 7.08 -13.00
CA ASP A 162 -3.43 7.66 -14.35
C ASP A 162 -3.54 6.59 -15.45
N VAL A 163 -2.97 5.40 -15.24
CA VAL A 163 -3.17 4.23 -16.12
C VAL A 163 -4.66 3.90 -16.20
N MET A 164 -5.34 3.78 -15.06
CA MET A 164 -6.77 3.46 -15.08
C MET A 164 -7.62 4.54 -15.75
N HIS A 165 -7.25 5.81 -15.60
CA HIS A 165 -7.89 6.91 -16.29
C HIS A 165 -7.67 6.85 -17.81
N GLU A 166 -6.46 6.48 -18.25
CA GLU A 166 -6.16 6.25 -19.67
C GLU A 166 -6.98 5.09 -20.23
N LEU A 167 -7.04 3.97 -19.53
CA LEU A 167 -7.82 2.81 -19.95
C LEU A 167 -9.31 3.13 -20.06
N ARG A 168 -9.83 3.99 -19.17
CA ARG A 168 -11.23 4.40 -19.20
C ARG A 168 -11.56 5.31 -20.38
N ASN A 169 -10.68 6.25 -20.72
CA ASN A 169 -11.00 7.33 -21.67
C ASN A 169 -10.53 7.03 -23.09
N SER A 170 -9.42 6.30 -23.24
CA SER A 170 -8.78 6.08 -24.53
C SER A 170 -9.13 4.74 -25.15
N LEU A 171 -9.86 3.88 -24.44
CA LEU A 171 -10.22 2.56 -24.93
C LEU A 171 -11.69 2.50 -25.29
N ASP A 172 -11.94 2.31 -26.59
CA ASP A 172 -13.27 2.02 -27.09
C ASP A 172 -13.68 0.65 -26.55
N VAL A 173 -14.67 0.60 -25.66
CA VAL A 173 -15.09 -0.60 -24.91
C VAL A 173 -15.43 -1.77 -25.84
N LYS A 174 -15.73 -1.49 -27.11
CA LYS A 174 -16.02 -2.47 -28.15
C LYS A 174 -14.79 -3.23 -28.66
N GLU A 175 -13.57 -2.70 -28.54
CA GLU A 175 -12.34 -3.32 -29.06
C GLU A 175 -11.54 -4.12 -28.01
N ILE A 176 -11.86 -3.99 -26.71
CA ILE A 176 -11.03 -4.57 -25.65
C ILE A 176 -11.48 -6.02 -25.38
N SER A 177 -10.68 -7.01 -25.76
CA SER A 177 -10.91 -8.41 -25.34
C SER A 177 -10.28 -8.71 -23.98
N SER A 178 -9.08 -8.21 -23.69
CA SER A 178 -8.41 -8.38 -22.39
C SER A 178 -7.24 -7.41 -22.17
N VAL A 179 -6.98 -7.08 -20.90
CA VAL A 179 -5.86 -6.22 -20.46
C VAL A 179 -5.01 -7.01 -19.46
N LEU A 180 -3.72 -7.11 -19.74
CA LEU A 180 -2.75 -7.79 -18.89
C LEU A 180 -1.89 -6.77 -18.14
N PHE A 181 -1.87 -6.85 -16.81
CA PHE A 181 -1.00 -6.09 -15.93
C PHE A 181 0.14 -6.96 -15.46
N LEU A 182 1.35 -6.66 -15.92
CA LEU A 182 2.61 -7.26 -15.48
C LEU A 182 3.27 -6.32 -14.48
N THR A 183 2.69 -6.29 -13.28
CA THR A 183 3.07 -5.40 -12.18
C THR A 183 3.03 -6.19 -10.87
N PRO A 184 3.80 -5.81 -9.85
CA PRO A 184 3.69 -6.43 -8.54
C PRO A 184 2.28 -6.28 -7.99
N CYS A 185 1.86 -7.24 -7.17
CA CYS A 185 0.53 -7.22 -6.56
C CYS A 185 0.26 -5.92 -5.79
N HIS A 186 -1.02 -5.55 -5.70
CA HIS A 186 -1.48 -4.30 -5.08
C HIS A 186 -0.93 -3.02 -5.72
N SER A 187 -0.26 -3.09 -6.88
CA SER A 187 0.22 -1.88 -7.57
C SER A 187 -0.88 -1.14 -8.29
N THR A 188 -1.99 -1.80 -8.67
CA THR A 188 -3.13 -1.17 -9.36
C THR A 188 -4.43 -1.43 -8.61
N PRO A 189 -5.38 -0.47 -8.60
CA PRO A 189 -6.59 -0.55 -7.78
C PRO A 189 -7.64 -1.55 -8.27
N LEU A 190 -7.30 -2.48 -9.16
CA LEU A 190 -8.22 -3.47 -9.70
C LEU A 190 -7.72 -4.89 -9.41
N TYR A 191 -8.41 -5.54 -8.48
CA TYR A 191 -8.17 -6.91 -8.07
C TYR A 191 -9.00 -7.89 -8.92
N ARG A 192 -8.37 -8.91 -9.50
CA ARG A 192 -9.01 -10.21 -9.79
C ARG A 192 -8.01 -11.33 -9.50
N ASN A 193 -8.43 -12.33 -8.75
CA ASN A 193 -7.63 -13.53 -8.48
C ASN A 193 -7.67 -14.47 -9.69
N GLY A 194 -6.50 -14.97 -10.07
CA GLY A 194 -6.25 -16.27 -10.71
C GLY A 194 -7.11 -16.64 -11.91
N PHE A 195 -6.44 -16.78 -13.06
CA PHE A 195 -6.94 -17.26 -14.35
C PHE A 195 -7.61 -16.23 -15.26
N CYS A 196 -6.89 -15.94 -16.34
CA CYS A 196 -7.35 -15.21 -17.50
C CYS A 196 -8.33 -16.10 -18.30
N PHE A 197 -9.56 -16.23 -17.82
CA PHE A 197 -10.68 -16.78 -18.60
C PHE A 197 -11.90 -15.85 -18.51
N ASP A 198 -12.56 -15.68 -19.66
CA ASP A 198 -13.87 -15.04 -19.83
C ASP A 198 -14.88 -15.78 -18.95
N ILE A 199 -15.15 -15.25 -17.76
CA ILE A 199 -16.18 -15.77 -16.88
C ILE A 199 -17.00 -14.59 -16.38
N THR A 200 -18.23 -14.51 -16.87
CA THR A 200 -19.33 -13.78 -16.24
C THR A 200 -19.56 -14.30 -14.83
N SER A 201 -19.07 -13.60 -13.81
CA SER A 201 -19.54 -13.69 -12.41
C SER A 201 -19.35 -12.30 -11.77
N THR A 202 -20.38 -11.49 -11.53
CA THR A 202 -21.43 -11.61 -10.50
C THR A 202 -20.88 -11.83 -9.09
N PHE A 203 -19.95 -10.99 -8.61
CA PHE A 203 -19.64 -10.99 -7.16
C PHE A 203 -19.24 -9.64 -6.52
N LEU A 204 -19.42 -8.49 -7.19
CA LEU A 204 -19.24 -7.19 -6.53
C LEU A 204 -20.27 -6.11 -6.91
N ASP A 205 -21.41 -6.52 -7.52
CA ASP A 205 -22.43 -5.59 -8.00
C ASP A 205 -23.43 -5.13 -6.93
N LEU A 206 -23.45 -5.70 -5.71
CA LEU A 206 -24.59 -5.49 -4.79
C LEU A 206 -24.47 -4.36 -3.75
N GLU A 207 -23.31 -3.75 -3.52
CA GLU A 207 -23.19 -2.66 -2.51
C GLU A 207 -22.96 -1.26 -3.09
N ILE A 208 -22.53 -1.13 -4.35
CA ILE A 208 -22.25 0.17 -4.95
C ILE A 208 -23.51 0.79 -5.61
N GLU A 209 -24.47 -0.02 -6.09
CA GLU A 209 -25.70 0.49 -6.70
C GLU A 209 -26.60 1.29 -5.74
N ASN A 210 -26.61 0.95 -4.45
CA ASN A 210 -27.54 1.57 -3.49
C ASN A 210 -27.07 2.94 -2.95
N LEU A 211 -25.81 3.33 -3.14
CA LEU A 211 -25.24 4.55 -2.56
C LEU A 211 -25.08 5.72 -3.54
N PHE A 212 -25.03 5.46 -4.85
CA PHE A 212 -24.86 6.49 -5.88
C PHE A 212 -25.88 6.30 -7.01
N GLY A 213 -27.13 6.70 -6.74
CA GLY A 213 -28.26 6.63 -7.67
C GLY A 213 -28.19 7.55 -8.91
N ARG A 214 -27.02 7.67 -9.56
CA ARG A 214 -26.91 8.46 -10.81
C ARG A 214 -25.67 8.19 -11.66
N VAL A 215 -25.23 6.95 -11.83
CA VAL A 215 -24.10 6.68 -12.74
C VAL A 215 -24.17 5.34 -13.49
N GLU A 216 -25.27 5.10 -14.20
CA GLU A 216 -25.46 3.88 -15.00
C GLU A 216 -24.29 3.64 -15.98
N ASN A 217 -23.82 4.66 -16.72
CA ASN A 217 -22.74 4.49 -17.71
C ASN A 217 -21.33 4.26 -17.12
N ILE A 218 -21.03 4.74 -15.91
CA ILE A 218 -19.69 4.54 -15.33
C ILE A 218 -19.58 3.14 -14.71
N SER A 219 -20.67 2.62 -14.13
CA SER A 219 -20.71 1.23 -13.64
C SER A 219 -20.49 0.22 -14.75
N TYR A 220 -21.09 0.38 -15.94
CA TYR A 220 -20.90 -0.55 -17.05
C TYR A 220 -19.47 -0.58 -17.59
N ILE A 221 -18.80 0.58 -17.73
CA ILE A 221 -17.42 0.66 -18.21
C ILE A 221 -16.45 0.06 -17.18
N PHE A 222 -16.66 0.37 -15.90
CA PHE A 222 -15.84 -0.19 -14.82
C PHE A 222 -16.05 -1.71 -14.71
N ALA A 223 -17.29 -2.20 -14.81
CA ALA A 223 -17.62 -3.61 -14.82
C ALA A 223 -17.07 -4.35 -16.06
N SER A 224 -17.07 -3.74 -17.24
CA SER A 224 -16.53 -4.36 -18.47
C SER A 224 -15.00 -4.45 -18.47
N ILE A 225 -14.30 -3.44 -17.93
CA ILE A 225 -12.84 -3.48 -17.71
C ILE A 225 -12.50 -4.48 -16.59
N HIS A 226 -13.31 -4.52 -15.52
CA HIS A 226 -13.13 -5.46 -14.41
C HIS A 226 -13.28 -6.93 -14.83
N ARG A 227 -14.17 -7.25 -15.78
CA ARG A 227 -14.36 -8.61 -16.31
C ARG A 227 -13.16 -9.16 -17.11
N ARG A 228 -12.22 -8.30 -17.54
CA ARG A 228 -11.20 -8.62 -18.56
C ARG A 228 -9.76 -8.26 -18.17
N ASN A 229 -9.53 -7.96 -16.89
CA ASN A 229 -8.21 -7.66 -16.34
C ASN A 229 -7.54 -8.90 -15.76
N CYS A 230 -6.29 -9.14 -16.18
CA CYS A 230 -5.44 -10.20 -15.65
C CYS A 230 -4.26 -9.53 -14.93
N SER A 231 -4.03 -9.87 -13.67
CA SER A 231 -2.97 -9.34 -12.82
C SER A 231 -2.33 -10.49 -12.06
N LEU A 232 -1.03 -10.37 -11.79
CA LEU A 232 -0.31 -11.36 -11.00
C LEU A 232 -0.89 -11.43 -9.59
N THR A 233 -1.09 -12.64 -9.07
CA THR A 233 -1.55 -12.87 -7.70
C THR A 233 -0.38 -13.02 -6.74
N CYS A 234 -0.59 -12.57 -5.50
CA CYS A 234 0.34 -12.73 -4.38
C CYS A 234 -0.40 -13.33 -3.20
N GLU A 235 -1.12 -14.43 -3.44
CA GLU A 235 -1.84 -15.09 -2.36
C GLU A 235 -0.81 -15.69 -1.39
N PRO A 236 -0.92 -15.44 -0.07
CA PRO A 236 -0.03 -16.07 0.89
C PRO A 236 -0.31 -17.59 0.93
N ASN A 237 0.67 -18.36 1.39
CA ASN A 237 0.59 -19.82 1.50
C ASN A 237 -0.41 -20.33 2.57
N LEU A 238 -1.70 -20.07 2.38
CA LEU A 238 -2.75 -20.46 3.32
C LEU A 238 -2.86 -21.98 3.50
N ASN A 239 -2.47 -22.73 2.46
CA ASN A 239 -2.53 -24.19 2.42
C ASN A 239 -1.25 -24.88 2.93
N ARG A 240 -0.24 -24.11 3.39
CA ARG A 240 1.04 -24.62 3.91
C ARG A 240 1.76 -25.59 2.97
N ILE A 241 1.73 -25.29 1.68
CA ILE A 241 2.45 -26.04 0.65
C ILE A 241 3.96 -25.82 0.87
N GLU A 242 4.76 -26.87 0.83
CA GLU A 242 6.22 -26.74 0.95
C GLU A 242 6.81 -26.01 -0.27
N ASN A 243 7.81 -25.15 -0.04
CA ASN A 243 8.44 -24.32 -1.07
C ASN A 243 7.44 -23.51 -1.91
N TYR A 244 6.38 -23.01 -1.26
CA TYR A 244 5.40 -22.15 -1.91
C TYR A 244 6.03 -20.83 -2.35
N GLU A 245 5.81 -20.50 -3.61
CA GLU A 245 6.10 -19.21 -4.21
C GLU A 245 4.83 -18.75 -4.90
N ASP A 246 4.46 -17.49 -4.69
CA ASP A 246 3.29 -16.93 -5.34
C ASP A 246 3.56 -16.63 -6.83
N GLU A 247 2.49 -16.41 -7.58
CA GLU A 247 2.54 -16.20 -9.02
C GLU A 247 3.41 -15.00 -9.41
N ALA A 248 3.36 -13.90 -8.65
CA ALA A 248 4.17 -12.73 -8.93
C ALA A 248 5.66 -13.01 -8.70
N ASP A 249 6.02 -13.65 -7.59
CA ASP A 249 7.40 -14.05 -7.31
C ASP A 249 7.96 -14.97 -8.40
N VAL A 250 7.16 -15.94 -8.86
CA VAL A 250 7.55 -16.83 -9.98
C VAL A 250 7.73 -16.02 -11.28
N PHE A 251 6.84 -15.08 -11.57
CA PHE A 251 6.95 -14.22 -12.75
C PHE A 251 8.21 -13.34 -12.70
N PHE A 252 8.47 -12.64 -11.58
CA PHE A 252 9.60 -11.72 -11.50
C PHE A 252 10.97 -12.41 -11.46
N LYS A 253 11.02 -13.72 -11.19
CA LYS A 253 12.25 -14.52 -11.33
C LYS A 253 12.62 -14.79 -12.79
N ASP A 254 11.63 -15.08 -13.64
CA ASP A 254 11.83 -15.36 -15.06
C ASP A 254 10.58 -14.96 -15.87
N PRO A 255 10.46 -13.66 -16.24
CA PRO A 255 9.27 -13.14 -16.89
C PRO A 255 8.95 -13.79 -18.23
N LEU A 256 9.98 -14.10 -19.04
CA LEU A 256 9.81 -14.71 -20.35
C LEU A 256 9.28 -16.14 -20.22
N LYS A 257 9.91 -16.97 -19.39
CA LYS A 257 9.47 -18.35 -19.18
C LYS A 257 8.04 -18.42 -18.63
N TRP A 258 7.67 -17.48 -17.76
CA TRP A 258 6.30 -17.39 -17.26
C TRP A 258 5.33 -17.06 -18.39
N ILE A 259 5.62 -16.03 -19.21
CA ILE A 259 4.75 -15.65 -20.33
C ILE A 259 4.63 -16.79 -21.35
N ASP A 260 5.73 -17.47 -21.67
CA ASP A 260 5.71 -18.61 -22.58
C ASP A 260 4.82 -19.71 -22.02
N ARG A 261 4.90 -20.02 -20.73
CA ARG A 261 4.03 -21.04 -20.14
C ARG A 261 2.54 -20.68 -20.22
N GLU A 262 2.20 -19.43 -19.94
CA GLU A 262 0.79 -18.98 -19.87
C GLU A 262 0.18 -18.69 -21.26
N TYR A 263 0.98 -18.17 -22.20
CA TYR A 263 0.48 -17.67 -23.50
C TYR A 263 1.01 -18.44 -24.71
N SER A 264 1.86 -19.46 -24.55
CA SER A 264 2.22 -20.33 -25.66
C SER A 264 0.99 -21.04 -26.22
N ALA A 265 0.89 -21.05 -27.56
CA ALA A 265 -0.12 -21.80 -28.28
C ALA A 265 0.07 -23.31 -28.02
N HIS A 266 -0.79 -23.88 -27.19
CA HIS A 266 -0.90 -25.32 -27.09
C HIS A 266 -1.53 -25.85 -28.40
N PRO A 267 -1.05 -26.97 -28.97
CA PRO A 267 -1.58 -27.50 -30.22
C PRO A 267 -3.09 -27.79 -30.08
N GLY A 268 -3.92 -27.02 -30.80
CA GLY A 268 -5.39 -27.11 -30.77
C GLY A 268 -6.11 -25.97 -30.03
N GLN A 269 -5.40 -25.02 -29.42
CA GLN A 269 -5.99 -23.89 -28.70
C GLN A 269 -5.56 -22.55 -29.34
N THR A 270 -6.51 -21.68 -29.68
CA THR A 270 -6.21 -20.32 -30.14
C THR A 270 -5.56 -19.53 -29.01
N SER A 271 -4.40 -18.90 -29.26
CA SER A 271 -3.73 -18.10 -28.23
C SER A 271 -4.59 -16.87 -27.87
N ASN A 272 -5.15 -16.87 -26.67
CA ASN A 272 -5.90 -15.74 -26.12
C ASN A 272 -4.94 -14.66 -25.61
N LEU A 273 -4.16 -14.10 -26.53
CA LEU A 273 -3.24 -13.01 -26.23
C LEU A 273 -4.01 -11.73 -25.86
N PRO A 274 -3.54 -10.97 -24.87
CA PRO A 274 -4.21 -9.75 -24.44
C PRO A 274 -4.22 -8.66 -25.51
N THR A 275 -5.26 -7.83 -25.51
CA THR A 275 -5.31 -6.65 -26.39
C THR A 275 -4.30 -5.59 -25.92
N TYR A 276 -4.17 -5.43 -24.59
CA TYR A 276 -3.28 -4.47 -23.97
C TYR A 276 -2.35 -5.14 -22.96
N VAL A 277 -1.08 -4.75 -22.99
CA VAL A 277 -0.09 -5.14 -21.98
C VAL A 277 0.39 -3.88 -21.28
N ILE A 278 0.28 -3.88 -19.95
CA ILE A 278 0.66 -2.78 -19.08
C ILE A 278 1.72 -3.31 -18.14
N MET A 279 2.90 -2.70 -18.18
CA MET A 279 4.03 -3.14 -17.38
C MET A 279 4.87 -1.95 -16.92
N PHE A 280 5.70 -2.17 -15.91
CA PHE A 280 6.72 -1.20 -15.56
C PHE A 280 7.83 -1.16 -16.61
N ASP A 281 8.45 0.01 -16.76
CA ASP A 281 9.56 0.25 -17.67
C ASP A 281 10.75 -0.70 -17.45
N ILE A 282 10.99 -1.13 -16.21
CA ILE A 282 12.05 -2.09 -15.86
C ILE A 282 11.89 -3.47 -16.54
N LEU A 283 10.67 -3.86 -16.94
CA LEU A 283 10.41 -5.15 -17.58
C LEU A 283 10.63 -5.13 -19.10
N TYR A 284 10.88 -3.95 -19.68
CA TYR A 284 10.97 -3.80 -21.13
C TYR A 284 12.10 -4.65 -21.74
N GLU A 285 13.32 -4.57 -21.18
CA GLU A 285 14.48 -5.28 -21.73
C GLU A 285 14.26 -6.80 -21.77
N THR A 286 13.56 -7.35 -20.77
CA THR A 286 13.26 -8.78 -20.70
C THR A 286 12.12 -9.18 -21.63
N LEU A 287 11.07 -8.35 -21.76
CA LEU A 287 9.85 -8.70 -22.49
C LEU A 287 9.78 -8.17 -23.93
N GLU A 288 10.79 -7.42 -24.38
CA GLU A 288 10.90 -6.93 -25.75
C GLU A 288 10.72 -8.03 -26.81
N PRO A 289 11.34 -9.23 -26.70
CA PRO A 289 11.16 -10.30 -27.69
C PRO A 289 9.68 -10.73 -27.84
N PHE A 290 9.01 -10.94 -26.71
CA PHE A 290 7.59 -11.31 -26.68
C PHE A 290 6.69 -10.23 -27.32
N LEU A 291 6.96 -8.96 -27.01
CA LEU A 291 6.20 -7.83 -27.55
C LEU A 291 6.36 -7.72 -29.07
N MET A 292 7.58 -7.89 -29.57
CA MET A 292 7.87 -7.83 -31.00
C MET A 292 7.27 -9.02 -31.76
N GLU A 293 7.44 -10.25 -31.26
CA GLU A 293 6.92 -11.48 -31.88
C GLU A 293 5.39 -11.44 -32.03
N ASN A 294 4.69 -10.86 -31.05
CA ASN A 294 3.24 -10.82 -31.00
C ASN A 294 2.62 -9.51 -31.54
N ASN A 295 3.41 -8.68 -32.25
CA ASN A 295 2.98 -7.42 -32.87
C ASN A 295 2.37 -6.38 -31.91
N TYR A 296 2.92 -6.27 -30.69
CA TYR A 296 2.54 -5.22 -29.76
C TYR A 296 3.26 -3.90 -30.10
N LYS A 297 2.48 -2.82 -30.25
CA LYS A 297 3.04 -1.47 -30.42
C LYS A 297 2.94 -0.65 -29.15
N PHE A 298 4.03 0.06 -28.85
CA PHE A 298 4.06 1.04 -27.76
C PHE A 298 3.02 2.13 -28.01
N ARG A 299 2.20 2.41 -26.99
CA ARG A 299 1.12 3.39 -27.07
C ARG A 299 1.36 4.62 -26.21
N LYS A 300 1.70 4.42 -24.94
CA LYS A 300 1.82 5.52 -23.97
C LYS A 300 2.77 5.17 -22.83
N LYS A 301 3.45 6.20 -22.32
CA LYS A 301 4.26 6.18 -21.10
C LYS A 301 3.59 7.06 -20.04
N ILE A 302 3.40 6.51 -18.84
CA ILE A 302 2.74 7.19 -17.71
C ILE A 302 3.70 7.21 -16.52
N PHE A 303 3.89 8.38 -15.92
CA PHE A 303 4.77 8.54 -14.77
C PHE A 303 4.20 7.86 -13.52
N ASN A 304 5.04 7.11 -12.81
CA ASN A 304 4.69 6.46 -11.55
C ASN A 304 5.30 7.16 -10.34
N SER A 305 6.65 7.17 -10.24
CA SER A 305 7.34 7.69 -9.06
C SER A 305 8.81 8.00 -9.36
N HIS A 306 9.37 9.04 -8.76
CA HIS A 306 10.79 9.35 -8.90
C HIS A 306 11.71 8.36 -8.17
N ILE A 307 11.22 7.79 -7.06
CA ILE A 307 11.92 6.81 -6.24
C ILE A 307 11.07 5.54 -6.28
N TYR A 308 11.68 4.42 -6.61
CA TYR A 308 11.04 3.11 -6.71
C TYR A 308 12.05 2.03 -6.29
N ASP A 309 11.56 0.89 -5.85
CA ASP A 309 12.34 -0.24 -5.36
C ASP A 309 11.88 -1.58 -5.95
N GLY A 310 12.79 -2.55 -5.97
CA GLY A 310 12.53 -3.92 -6.40
C GLY A 310 11.93 -4.00 -7.80
N ASN A 311 10.74 -4.60 -7.88
CA ASN A 311 10.02 -4.91 -9.11
C ASN A 311 9.10 -3.78 -9.60
N ARG A 312 9.27 -2.56 -9.07
CA ARG A 312 8.53 -1.37 -9.50
C ARG A 312 9.40 -0.51 -10.41
N GLY A 313 8.75 0.25 -11.29
CA GLY A 313 9.41 1.13 -12.24
C GLY A 313 9.10 2.61 -12.06
N GLN A 314 9.87 3.45 -12.75
CA GLN A 314 9.66 4.90 -12.79
C GLN A 314 8.40 5.24 -13.60
N TYR A 315 8.12 4.43 -14.62
CA TYR A 315 7.01 4.63 -15.54
C TYR A 315 6.25 3.34 -15.81
N PHE A 316 4.97 3.48 -16.10
CA PHE A 316 4.19 2.44 -16.77
C PHE A 316 4.28 2.61 -18.27
N HIS A 317 4.52 1.52 -18.98
CA HIS A 317 4.39 1.44 -20.43
C HIS A 317 3.13 0.67 -20.80
N ILE A 318 2.37 1.23 -21.75
CA ILE A 318 1.16 0.62 -22.29
C ILE A 318 1.45 0.22 -23.74
N TYR A 319 1.23 -1.05 -24.05
CA TYR A 319 1.33 -1.63 -25.39
C TYR A 319 -0.04 -2.11 -25.86
N LYS A 320 -0.33 -1.93 -27.16
CA LYS A 320 -1.55 -2.43 -27.82
C LYS A 320 -1.16 -3.42 -28.89
N LYS A 321 -1.83 -4.57 -28.94
CA LYS A 321 -1.72 -5.53 -30.05
C LYS A 321 -2.37 -4.95 -31.30
N LEU A 322 -1.70 -5.05 -32.45
CA LEU A 322 -2.23 -4.61 -33.74
C LEU A 322 -3.20 -5.59 -34.39
#